data_AF-A0A812XDL0-F1
#
_entry.id   AF-A0A812XDL0-F1
#
_cell.length_a   1.000
_cell.length_b   1.000
_cell.length_c   1.000
_cell.angle_alpha   90.00
_cell.angle_beta   90.00
_cell.angle_gamma   90.00
#
_symmetry.space_group_name_H-M   'P 1'
#
loop_
_entity.id
_entity.type
_entity.pdbx_description
1 polymer ?
#
loop_
_entity_poly.entity_id
_entity_poly.type
_entity_poly.pdbx_seq_one_letter_code
_entity_poly.pdbx_strand_id
1 'polypeptide(L)'
;MGSTSRRRSILFERDTCHKLLHLLNGSYYVLLGDSYGKRWIPKPKDTRAYSRGEVLFVGKGFAWIKLLDAPGDEVPQAVLEQLREMTAAVKKKSRTQLRHRKAKIDETVEYVVYVSALDLSDTRPLRMGAQVKMRLYSDTRGVGGEDVEVTAEPGLPSQVEEPEAPPEEDAEARDHKPRYMRSFETKVAEEERQVLDGSYEGEVVRRAKTYAWIRPFSSEKLPEHVRLKLKEMCDGFRRKAEDGGRGKPFCGGIEDDVVYVANPDLSTKGTILSVGMKVSFKLYMDTKGVGGYDVTASEEHIEKMLEAIRKNFETQEGRKKSLQLREVFGEGPDSFKDVLWVGECTHSFSLAAGRLAGVIPFADEASHPYSLNKACWCSTELRWPRTLEKKLELDLVENIKLLRSKEVWCADDINGVKLKQTLEKAKSPHSSFDTIFWMMPYVPDRQWRPPASISQMMYYYIQAFLESAAHVCKEDGQLVVVVTSAQCLSWNLYNCKPKWQERELQPEVWWFDVAPFEKHGYQSRFGDGRDRYVDHPVFHRLCDTVAVCWRMNSSASAPGEDVAEVRGVTEDDIMERKKLLEDVGKDPSEENTAAAEVEGK
;
A
#
# COMPACT_ATOMS: atom_id res chain seq x y z
N MET A 1 -39.60 -40.61 8.90
CA MET A 1 -38.34 -41.18 9.40
C MET A 1 -37.23 -40.69 8.47
N GLY A 2 -36.32 -39.76 8.77
CA GLY A 2 -35.78 -39.28 10.04
C GLY A 2 -34.26 -39.32 9.93
N SER A 3 -33.64 -38.37 9.21
CA SER A 3 -32.19 -38.14 9.26
C SER A 3 -31.85 -36.72 8.78
N THR A 4 -31.79 -35.79 9.73
CA THR A 4 -31.24 -34.44 9.55
C THR A 4 -29.73 -34.50 9.77
N SER A 5 -28.94 -34.42 8.70
CA SER A 5 -27.48 -34.26 8.77
C SER A 5 -27.11 -32.81 9.06
N ARG A 6 -26.61 -32.54 10.26
CA ARG A 6 -26.11 -31.23 10.69
C ARG A 6 -24.72 -30.97 10.08
N ARG A 7 -24.64 -30.01 9.16
CA ARG A 7 -23.40 -29.38 8.72
C ARG A 7 -22.74 -28.63 9.88
N ARG A 8 -21.48 -28.92 10.19
CA ARG A 8 -20.59 -28.06 10.99
C ARG A 8 -19.56 -27.42 10.05
N SER A 9 -19.75 -26.15 9.75
CA SER A 9 -18.75 -25.28 9.13
C SER A 9 -17.74 -24.83 10.19
N ILE A 10 -16.45 -25.13 9.98
CA ILE A 10 -15.35 -24.59 10.78
C ILE A 10 -14.84 -23.34 10.07
N LEU A 11 -15.21 -22.16 10.59
CA LEU A 11 -14.66 -20.86 10.21
C LEU A 11 -13.38 -20.61 11.04
N PHE A 12 -12.27 -20.33 10.35
CA PHE A 12 -11.03 -19.89 10.96
C PHE A 12 -11.12 -18.39 11.28
N GLU A 13 -11.09 -18.04 12.56
CA GLU A 13 -11.23 -16.67 13.05
C GLU A 13 -9.98 -16.21 13.80
N ARG A 14 -9.63 -14.95 13.56
CA ARG A 14 -8.40 -14.27 13.98
C ARG A 14 -8.61 -13.51 15.31
N ASP A 15 -9.22 -14.17 16.29
CA ASP A 15 -9.61 -13.57 17.58
C ASP A 15 -9.18 -14.43 18.76
N THR A 16 -8.17 -13.98 19.52
CA THR A 16 -7.69 -14.73 20.70
C THR A 16 -7.35 -13.87 21.92
N CYS A 17 -7.60 -12.55 21.88
CA CYS A 17 -7.58 -11.72 23.08
C CYS A 17 -8.99 -11.40 23.59
N HIS A 18 -10.02 -11.38 22.74
CA HIS A 18 -11.40 -11.08 23.14
C HIS A 18 -12.18 -12.26 23.79
N LYS A 19 -11.79 -13.52 23.52
CA LYS A 19 -12.58 -14.71 23.94
C LYS A 19 -12.45 -15.10 25.42
N LEU A 20 -11.64 -14.40 26.23
CA LEU A 20 -11.55 -14.63 27.68
C LEU A 20 -12.64 -13.90 28.48
N LEU A 21 -13.39 -12.98 27.86
CA LEU A 21 -14.38 -12.13 28.54
C LEU A 21 -15.84 -12.58 28.39
N HIS A 22 -16.15 -13.59 27.57
CA HIS A 22 -17.53 -13.98 27.28
C HIS A 22 -18.11 -15.12 28.15
N LEU A 23 -17.36 -15.65 29.11
CA LEU A 23 -17.81 -16.73 30.01
C LEU A 23 -18.35 -16.26 31.37
N LEU A 24 -18.39 -14.95 31.63
CA LEU A 24 -18.91 -14.38 32.86
C LEU A 24 -19.95 -13.29 32.53
N ASN A 25 -21.18 -13.53 32.99
CA ASN A 25 -22.36 -12.65 33.03
C ASN A 25 -23.34 -12.71 31.83
N GLY A 26 -24.49 -13.30 32.12
CA GLY A 26 -25.70 -13.26 31.31
C GLY A 26 -26.48 -11.95 31.44
N SER A 27 -27.31 -11.74 30.42
CA SER A 27 -28.53 -10.91 30.36
C SER A 27 -28.50 -9.51 30.98
N TYR A 28 -28.39 -8.47 30.14
CA TYR A 28 -29.39 -7.40 29.90
C TYR A 28 -28.86 -6.44 28.81
N TYR A 29 -29.77 -5.83 28.03
CA TYR A 29 -29.48 -4.88 26.95
C TYR A 29 -28.97 -3.52 27.48
N VAL A 30 -28.21 -2.80 26.62
CA VAL A 30 -28.37 -1.36 26.23
C VAL A 30 -27.02 -0.59 26.11
N LEU A 31 -26.94 0.15 24.98
CA LEU A 31 -26.11 1.32 24.60
C LEU A 31 -24.62 1.13 24.23
N LEU A 32 -24.37 1.19 22.91
CA LEU A 32 -23.11 1.63 22.30
C LEU A 32 -22.91 3.12 22.64
N GLY A 33 -21.95 3.39 23.51
CA GLY A 33 -21.47 4.73 23.81
C GLY A 33 -19.97 4.68 24.06
N ASP A 34 -19.24 5.56 23.36
CA ASP A 34 -17.81 5.82 23.55
C ASP A 34 -17.46 5.98 25.03
N SER A 35 -16.53 5.15 25.52
CA SER A 35 -15.71 5.45 26.71
C SER A 35 -14.66 4.36 26.95
N TYR A 36 -13.42 4.61 26.52
CA TYR A 36 -12.23 3.94 27.07
C TYR A 36 -11.97 4.45 28.49
N GLY A 37 -12.72 3.95 29.47
CA GLY A 37 -12.53 4.30 30.87
C GLY A 37 -11.33 3.56 31.46
N LYS A 38 -10.13 4.19 31.46
CA LYS A 38 -9.04 3.78 32.37
C LYS A 38 -9.52 3.99 33.81
N ARG A 39 -9.71 2.90 34.58
CA ARG A 39 -10.05 3.02 36.01
C ARG A 39 -8.76 3.10 36.80
N TRP A 40 -8.33 4.34 37.04
CA TRP A 40 -7.15 4.60 37.87
C TRP A 40 -7.30 3.93 39.23
N ILE A 41 -6.26 3.24 39.68
CA ILE A 41 -6.14 2.80 41.06
C ILE A 41 -6.30 4.07 41.92
N PRO A 42 -7.29 4.15 42.83
CA PRO A 42 -7.62 5.38 43.53
C PRO A 42 -6.40 5.92 44.27
N LYS A 43 -6.05 7.18 43.98
CA LYS A 43 -4.87 7.87 44.52
C LYS A 43 -4.95 7.96 46.06
N PRO A 44 -4.02 7.35 46.82
CA PRO A 44 -3.58 7.96 48.07
C PRO A 44 -2.93 9.29 47.70
N LYS A 45 -3.16 10.35 48.47
CA LYS A 45 -2.77 11.73 48.13
C LYS A 45 -1.25 11.97 47.97
N ASP A 46 -0.38 10.97 48.08
CA ASP A 46 1.07 11.16 48.01
C ASP A 46 1.91 10.10 47.25
N THR A 47 1.34 9.07 46.62
CA THR A 47 2.17 7.97 46.09
C THR A 47 2.51 8.14 44.61
N ARG A 48 3.65 8.77 44.34
CA ARG A 48 4.44 8.63 43.10
C ARG A 48 5.10 7.24 43.05
N ALA A 49 4.37 6.17 43.33
CA ALA A 49 4.91 4.82 43.38
C ALA A 49 5.15 4.33 41.94
N TYR A 50 6.41 4.28 41.54
CA TYR A 50 6.82 3.64 40.30
C TYR A 50 7.36 2.25 40.61
N SER A 51 7.00 1.27 39.78
CA SER A 51 7.56 -0.07 39.84
C SER A 51 8.76 -0.16 38.91
N ARG A 52 9.82 -0.84 39.37
CA ARG A 52 10.96 -1.19 38.52
C ARG A 52 10.67 -2.50 37.81
N GLY A 53 11.07 -2.57 36.55
CA GLY A 53 10.95 -3.79 35.77
C GLY A 53 12.08 -3.99 34.79
N GLU A 54 12.21 -5.20 34.28
CA GLU A 54 13.18 -5.60 33.27
C GLU A 54 12.44 -6.09 32.02
N VAL A 55 12.81 -5.56 30.86
CA VAL A 55 12.16 -5.89 29.59
C VAL A 55 12.50 -7.32 29.18
N LEU A 56 11.52 -8.22 29.28
CA LEU A 56 11.66 -9.62 28.89
C LEU A 56 11.54 -9.82 27.38
N PHE A 57 10.64 -9.05 26.76
CA PHE A 57 10.31 -9.21 25.35
C PHE A 57 9.79 -7.91 24.76
N VAL A 58 10.24 -7.61 23.54
CA VAL A 58 9.76 -6.46 22.76
C VAL A 58 9.10 -6.99 21.49
N GLY A 59 7.79 -6.77 21.40
CA GLY A 59 6.98 -7.08 20.23
C GLY A 59 6.77 -5.85 19.35
N LYS A 60 6.18 -6.06 18.18
CA LYS A 60 5.75 -4.95 17.32
C LYS A 60 4.56 -4.24 18.00
N GLY A 61 4.84 -3.18 18.74
CA GLY A 61 3.82 -2.35 19.38
C GLY A 61 3.56 -2.64 20.86
N PHE A 62 4.39 -3.46 21.53
CA PHE A 62 4.23 -3.75 22.95
C PHE A 62 5.52 -4.30 23.57
N ALA A 63 5.62 -4.27 24.89
CA ALA A 63 6.66 -4.96 25.66
C ALA A 63 6.05 -5.77 26.81
N TRP A 64 6.67 -6.91 27.12
CA TRP A 64 6.43 -7.65 28.36
C TRP A 64 7.56 -7.34 29.32
N ILE A 65 7.22 -6.89 30.52
CA ILE A 65 8.20 -6.43 31.49
C ILE A 65 8.04 -7.21 32.79
N LYS A 66 9.12 -7.85 33.25
CA LYS A 66 9.19 -8.51 34.55
C LYS A 66 9.28 -7.43 35.62
N LEU A 67 8.46 -7.47 36.66
CA LEU A 67 8.69 -6.59 37.80
C LEU A 67 9.89 -7.11 38.60
N LEU A 68 10.82 -6.20 38.92
CA LEU A 68 12.04 -6.51 39.69
C LEU A 68 11.77 -6.43 41.19
N ASP A 69 10.88 -5.54 41.59
CA ASP A 69 10.45 -5.38 42.97
C ASP A 69 9.05 -5.97 43.12
N ALA A 70 8.79 -6.65 44.24
CA ALA A 70 7.42 -7.01 44.61
C ALA A 70 6.59 -5.72 44.64
N PRO A 71 5.37 -5.70 44.09
CA PRO A 71 4.54 -4.52 44.17
C PRO A 71 4.31 -4.23 45.66
N GLY A 72 4.66 -3.02 46.12
CA GLY A 72 4.63 -2.70 47.56
C GLY A 72 3.24 -2.87 48.17
N ASP A 73 3.16 -2.82 49.50
CA ASP A 73 1.90 -2.98 50.28
C ASP A 73 0.79 -1.99 49.88
N GLU A 74 1.14 -0.95 49.11
CA GLU A 74 0.23 0.05 48.54
C GLU A 74 -0.55 -0.43 47.31
N VAL A 75 -0.17 -1.55 46.68
CA VAL A 75 -0.87 -2.08 45.51
C VAL A 75 -2.08 -2.91 45.97
N PRO A 76 -3.32 -2.59 45.52
CA PRO A 76 -4.50 -3.32 45.95
C PRO A 76 -4.40 -4.81 45.64
N GLN A 77 -4.84 -5.67 46.58
CA GLN A 77 -4.79 -7.14 46.45
C GLN A 77 -5.42 -7.64 45.13
N ALA A 78 -6.49 -7.00 44.66
CA ALA A 78 -7.13 -7.34 43.40
C ALA A 78 -6.21 -7.16 42.17
N VAL A 79 -5.33 -6.15 42.20
CA VAL A 79 -4.34 -5.90 41.13
C VAL A 79 -3.23 -6.95 41.19
N LEU A 80 -2.80 -7.35 42.39
CA LEU A 80 -1.84 -8.44 42.58
C LEU A 80 -2.37 -9.77 42.04
N GLU A 81 -3.65 -10.07 42.27
CA GLU A 81 -4.30 -11.28 41.76
C GLU A 81 -4.39 -11.27 40.22
N GLN A 82 -4.79 -10.15 39.62
CA GLN A 82 -4.77 -9.97 38.17
C GLN A 82 -3.37 -10.13 37.57
N LEU A 83 -2.33 -9.58 38.21
CA LEU A 83 -0.94 -9.76 37.76
C LEU A 83 -0.51 -11.23 37.82
N ARG A 84 -0.92 -11.99 38.85
CA ARG A 84 -0.62 -13.42 38.96
C ARG A 84 -1.32 -14.21 37.85
N GLU A 85 -2.59 -13.93 37.58
CA GLU A 85 -3.34 -14.56 36.49
C GLU A 85 -2.70 -14.28 35.13
N MET A 86 -2.34 -13.02 34.86
CA MET A 86 -1.69 -12.62 33.62
C MET A 86 -0.32 -13.29 33.46
N THR A 87 0.47 -13.35 34.54
CA THR A 87 1.78 -14.02 34.56
C THR A 87 1.63 -15.52 34.30
N ALA A 88 0.65 -16.18 34.91
CA ALA A 88 0.35 -17.59 34.66
C ALA A 88 -0.08 -17.83 33.19
N ALA A 89 -0.90 -16.95 32.62
CA ALA A 89 -1.33 -17.05 31.22
C ALA A 89 -0.15 -16.88 30.24
N VAL A 90 0.74 -15.92 30.51
CA VAL A 90 1.96 -15.68 29.73
C VAL A 90 2.91 -16.87 29.83
N LYS A 91 3.13 -17.44 31.03
CA LYS A 91 3.93 -18.67 31.23
C LYS A 91 3.33 -19.88 30.50
N LYS A 92 2.00 -20.04 30.50
CA LYS A 92 1.32 -21.12 29.78
C LYS A 92 1.47 -20.99 28.26
N LYS A 93 1.35 -19.77 27.73
CA LYS A 93 1.53 -19.48 26.29
C LYS A 93 3.00 -19.58 25.85
N SER A 94 3.96 -19.19 26.70
CA SER A 94 5.39 -19.32 26.35
C SER A 94 5.80 -20.79 26.16
N ARG A 95 5.24 -21.70 26.95
CA ARG A 95 5.42 -23.16 26.78
C ARG A 95 4.88 -23.69 25.43
N THR A 96 3.86 -23.06 24.85
CA THR A 96 3.17 -23.54 23.63
C THR A 96 3.55 -22.79 22.35
N GLN A 97 3.73 -21.46 22.38
CA GLN A 97 3.93 -20.62 21.18
C GLN A 97 5.35 -20.06 21.02
N LEU A 98 6.12 -19.89 22.10
CA LEU A 98 7.46 -19.28 22.03
C LEU A 98 8.59 -20.27 21.68
N ARG A 99 8.27 -21.55 21.38
CA ARG A 99 9.25 -22.56 20.90
C ARG A 99 10.07 -22.09 19.69
N HIS A 100 9.52 -21.20 18.86
CA HIS A 100 10.20 -20.66 17.67
C HIS A 100 11.02 -19.38 17.92
N ARG A 101 11.01 -18.78 19.13
CA ARG A 101 11.62 -17.44 19.36
C ARG A 101 12.62 -17.36 20.53
N LYS A 102 13.11 -18.49 21.05
CA LYS A 102 14.15 -18.62 22.11
C LYS A 102 13.92 -17.89 23.46
N ALA A 103 12.93 -17.01 23.60
CA ALA A 103 12.61 -16.36 24.87
C ALA A 103 11.75 -17.28 25.76
N LYS A 104 12.39 -18.08 26.63
CA LYS A 104 11.71 -18.74 27.75
C LYS A 104 11.61 -17.74 28.91
N ILE A 105 10.41 -17.50 29.39
CA ILE A 105 10.19 -16.75 30.63
C ILE A 105 10.51 -17.71 31.78
N ASP A 106 11.44 -17.32 32.64
CA ASP A 106 11.85 -18.10 33.81
C ASP A 106 10.64 -18.38 34.72
N GLU A 107 10.56 -19.59 35.26
CA GLU A 107 9.51 -20.00 36.18
C GLU A 107 9.54 -19.18 37.48
N THR A 108 10.70 -18.60 37.81
CA THR A 108 10.91 -17.70 38.96
C THR A 108 10.27 -16.32 38.81
N VAL A 109 9.79 -15.93 37.63
CA VAL A 109 9.17 -14.61 37.41
C VAL A 109 7.81 -14.54 38.09
N GLU A 110 7.68 -13.75 39.16
CA GLU A 110 6.44 -13.66 39.93
C GLU A 110 5.37 -12.80 39.24
N TYR A 111 5.76 -11.66 38.66
CA TYR A 111 4.86 -10.71 38.00
C TYR A 111 5.40 -10.25 36.65
N VAL A 112 4.53 -10.25 35.64
CA VAL A 112 4.77 -9.69 34.31
C VAL A 112 3.72 -8.64 34.03
N VAL A 113 4.12 -7.51 33.45
CA VAL A 113 3.26 -6.39 33.05
C VAL A 113 3.29 -6.23 31.54
N TYR A 114 2.13 -5.93 30.96
CA TYR A 114 2.00 -5.54 29.55
C TYR A 114 2.16 -4.02 29.41
N VAL A 115 3.03 -3.58 28.50
CA VAL A 115 3.16 -2.16 28.16
C VAL A 115 2.83 -1.97 26.69
N SER A 116 1.88 -1.08 26.37
CA SER A 116 1.48 -0.80 25.00
C SER A 116 2.42 0.21 24.33
N ALA A 117 2.53 0.19 23.01
CA ALA A 117 3.34 1.19 22.29
C ALA A 117 2.82 2.63 22.36
N LEU A 118 1.56 2.84 22.76
CA LEU A 118 1.08 4.19 23.05
C LEU A 118 1.79 4.72 24.30
N ASP A 119 1.98 3.86 25.30
CA ASP A 119 2.64 4.21 26.55
C ASP A 119 4.18 4.20 26.46
N LEU A 120 4.73 3.82 25.30
CA LEU A 120 6.17 3.84 24.97
C LEU A 120 6.56 5.00 24.05
N SER A 121 5.63 5.89 23.66
CA SER A 121 5.84 6.85 22.55
C SER A 121 6.99 7.82 22.75
N ASP A 122 7.29 8.14 24.01
CA ASP A 122 8.29 9.14 24.36
C ASP A 122 9.60 8.49 24.84
N THR A 123 9.65 7.15 24.85
CA THR A 123 10.84 6.39 25.25
C THR A 123 11.72 6.02 24.07
N ARG A 124 13.04 5.98 24.31
CA ARG A 124 13.98 5.30 23.41
C ARG A 124 13.51 3.86 23.18
N PRO A 125 13.81 3.24 22.01
CA PRO A 125 13.40 1.88 21.73
C PRO A 125 13.85 0.93 22.85
N LEU A 126 12.90 0.32 23.55
CA LEU A 126 13.22 -0.65 24.60
C LEU A 126 14.04 -1.79 24.02
N ARG A 127 15.12 -2.15 24.71
CA ARG A 127 15.94 -3.32 24.42
C ARG A 127 15.61 -4.43 25.42
N MET A 128 15.71 -5.69 24.99
CA MET A 128 15.63 -6.81 25.93
C MET A 128 16.69 -6.67 27.02
N GLY A 129 16.31 -6.87 28.28
CA GLY A 129 17.19 -6.70 29.45
C GLY A 129 17.33 -5.25 29.93
N ALA A 130 16.71 -4.26 29.27
CA ALA A 130 16.67 -2.91 29.79
C ALA A 130 15.87 -2.87 31.09
N GLN A 131 16.40 -2.17 32.09
CA GLN A 131 15.65 -1.84 33.29
C GLN A 131 14.85 -0.58 33.04
N VAL A 132 13.58 -0.63 33.42
CA VAL A 132 12.64 0.47 33.28
C VAL A 132 11.99 0.78 34.61
N LYS A 133 11.48 1.99 34.72
CA LYS A 133 10.60 2.48 35.77
C LYS A 133 9.27 2.81 35.12
N MET A 134 8.15 2.34 35.68
CA MET A 134 6.81 2.55 35.11
C MET A 134 5.77 2.76 36.21
N ARG A 135 4.65 3.41 35.87
CA ARG A 135 3.46 3.46 36.72
C ARG A 135 2.50 2.34 36.31
N LEU A 136 1.99 1.59 37.28
CA LEU A 136 1.00 0.54 37.02
C LEU A 136 -0.42 1.11 36.97
N TYR A 137 -1.23 0.61 36.05
CA TYR A 137 -2.67 0.84 36.00
C TYR A 137 -3.43 -0.47 35.80
N SER A 138 -4.70 -0.50 36.20
CA SER A 138 -5.61 -1.62 35.91
C SER A 138 -6.74 -1.13 35.01
N ASP A 139 -7.04 -1.88 33.96
CA ASP A 139 -8.21 -1.67 33.11
C ASP A 139 -8.97 -2.99 32.90
N THR A 140 -10.01 -2.97 32.08
CA THR A 140 -10.82 -4.18 31.79
C THR A 140 -10.05 -5.28 31.06
N ARG A 141 -8.82 -5.02 30.60
CA ARG A 141 -7.94 -5.96 29.89
C ARG A 141 -6.82 -6.50 30.79
N GLY A 142 -6.68 -6.00 32.01
CA GLY A 142 -5.68 -6.46 32.99
C GLY A 142 -4.84 -5.31 33.55
N VAL A 143 -3.62 -5.62 33.95
CA VAL A 143 -2.69 -4.65 34.56
C VAL A 143 -1.65 -4.22 33.53
N GLY A 144 -1.60 -2.91 33.25
CA GLY A 144 -0.67 -2.29 32.30
C GLY A 144 0.36 -1.41 32.98
N GLY A 145 1.41 -1.05 32.23
CA GLY A 145 2.38 -0.03 32.63
C GLY A 145 2.28 1.20 31.71
N GLU A 146 2.38 2.39 32.30
CA GLU A 146 2.50 3.68 31.59
C GLU A 146 3.62 4.54 32.19
N ASP A 147 3.89 5.71 31.61
CA ASP A 147 5.00 6.60 31.99
C ASP A 147 6.33 5.82 32.10
N VAL A 148 6.61 4.99 31.10
CA VAL A 148 7.79 4.12 31.13
C VAL A 148 9.03 4.97 30.93
N GLU A 149 10.04 4.81 31.77
CA GLU A 149 11.34 5.47 31.66
C GLU A 149 12.45 4.41 31.72
N VAL A 150 13.41 4.43 30.80
CA VAL A 150 14.57 3.51 30.84
C VAL A 150 15.55 3.99 31.91
N THR A 151 15.75 3.18 32.95
CA THR A 151 16.65 3.51 34.07
C THR A 151 18.04 2.91 33.94
N ALA A 152 18.17 1.78 33.25
CA ALA A 152 19.46 1.21 32.89
C ALA A 152 19.36 0.41 31.58
N GLU A 153 20.30 0.62 30.68
CA GLU A 153 20.44 -0.24 29.49
C GLU A 153 21.15 -1.54 29.89
N PRO A 154 20.85 -2.68 29.25
CA PRO A 154 21.63 -3.88 29.46
C PRO A 154 23.08 -3.57 29.08
N GLY A 155 24.03 -3.87 29.97
CA GLY A 155 25.45 -3.77 29.65
C GLY A 155 25.71 -4.56 28.38
N LEU A 156 26.14 -3.87 27.32
CA LEU A 156 26.58 -4.55 26.10
C LEU A 156 27.64 -5.56 26.55
N PRO A 157 27.50 -6.86 26.24
CA PRO A 157 28.56 -7.80 26.54
C PRO A 157 29.85 -7.23 25.94
N SER A 158 30.87 -7.09 26.79
CA SER A 158 32.23 -6.72 26.39
C SER A 158 32.53 -7.37 25.05
N GLN A 159 32.85 -6.54 24.05
CA GLN A 159 33.07 -6.93 22.67
C GLN A 159 33.87 -8.25 22.63
N VAL A 160 33.20 -9.35 22.28
CA VAL A 160 33.88 -10.41 21.55
C VAL A 160 34.32 -9.71 20.27
N GLU A 161 35.63 -9.60 20.04
CA GLU A 161 36.22 -8.98 18.86
C GLU A 161 35.42 -9.38 17.63
N GLU A 162 34.55 -8.47 17.21
CA GLU A 162 33.87 -8.52 15.94
C GLU A 162 35.02 -8.44 14.93
N PRO A 163 35.19 -9.44 14.04
CA PRO A 163 36.27 -9.40 13.07
C PRO A 163 36.22 -8.05 12.37
N GLU A 164 37.36 -7.35 12.36
CA GLU A 164 37.50 -5.97 11.88
C GLU A 164 36.59 -5.76 10.68
N ALA A 165 35.65 -4.82 10.82
CA ALA A 165 34.77 -4.46 9.73
C ALA A 165 35.65 -4.14 8.51
N PRO A 166 35.40 -4.75 7.34
CA PRO A 166 36.14 -4.41 6.14
C PRO A 166 36.00 -2.90 5.88
N PRO A 167 37.03 -2.25 5.31
CA PRO A 167 37.09 -0.81 5.11
C PRO A 167 35.78 -0.25 4.54
N GLU A 168 35.34 0.91 5.06
CA GLU A 168 34.05 1.56 4.77
C GLU A 168 33.73 1.72 3.26
N GLU A 169 34.73 1.67 2.38
CA GLU A 169 34.55 1.64 0.92
C GLU A 169 33.75 0.42 0.42
N ASP A 170 33.78 -0.73 1.10
CA ASP A 170 33.04 -1.94 0.69
C ASP A 170 31.63 -2.05 1.29
N ALA A 171 31.29 -1.21 2.28
CA ALA A 171 29.94 -1.17 2.85
C ALA A 171 28.93 -0.48 1.92
N GLU A 172 29.40 0.45 1.09
CA GLU A 172 28.59 1.17 0.08
C GLU A 172 28.20 0.28 -1.12
N ALA A 173 28.87 -0.87 -1.29
CA ALA A 173 28.58 -1.85 -2.34
C ALA A 173 27.68 -3.00 -1.86
N ARG A 174 27.12 -2.96 -0.64
CA ARG A 174 26.08 -3.92 -0.22
C ARG A 174 24.79 -3.65 -1.01
N ASP A 175 24.76 -4.21 -2.22
CA ASP A 175 23.65 -4.29 -3.14
C ASP A 175 22.32 -4.26 -2.38
N HIS A 176 21.63 -3.12 -2.46
CA HIS A 176 20.37 -2.83 -1.76
C HIS A 176 19.20 -3.67 -2.32
N LYS A 177 19.49 -4.89 -2.79
CA LYS A 177 18.53 -5.92 -3.12
C LYS A 177 17.52 -6.05 -1.98
N PRO A 178 16.22 -5.82 -2.25
CA PRO A 178 15.17 -6.02 -1.27
C PRO A 178 15.26 -7.40 -0.63
N ARG A 179 14.89 -7.52 0.65
CA ARG A 179 14.95 -8.80 1.40
C ARG A 179 14.29 -9.98 0.66
N TYR A 180 13.21 -9.72 -0.09
CA TYR A 180 12.52 -10.76 -0.85
C TYR A 180 13.35 -11.30 -2.03
N MET A 181 14.19 -10.46 -2.65
CA MET A 181 15.12 -10.87 -3.71
C MET A 181 16.20 -11.78 -3.15
N ARG A 182 16.78 -11.43 -1.99
CA ARG A 182 17.78 -12.29 -1.32
C ARG A 182 17.20 -13.64 -0.93
N SER A 183 15.99 -13.65 -0.36
CA SER A 183 15.28 -14.90 -0.05
C SER A 183 14.89 -15.69 -1.31
N PHE A 184 14.74 -15.03 -2.45
CA PHE A 184 14.48 -15.70 -3.72
C PHE A 184 15.76 -16.32 -4.27
N GLU A 185 16.88 -15.60 -4.28
CA GLU A 185 18.19 -16.13 -4.69
C GLU A 185 18.57 -17.40 -3.91
N THR A 186 18.33 -17.42 -2.59
CA THR A 186 18.53 -18.63 -1.78
C THR A 186 17.63 -19.78 -2.23
N LYS A 187 16.36 -19.52 -2.53
CA LYS A 187 15.42 -20.55 -3.00
C LYS A 187 15.78 -21.08 -4.39
N VAL A 188 16.20 -20.20 -5.30
CA VAL A 188 16.67 -20.58 -6.64
C VAL A 188 17.86 -21.52 -6.53
N ALA A 189 18.80 -21.24 -5.62
CA ALA A 189 19.95 -22.09 -5.36
C ALA A 189 19.55 -23.44 -4.74
N GLU A 190 18.57 -23.47 -3.85
CA GLU A 190 18.03 -24.71 -3.25
C GLU A 190 17.19 -25.55 -4.23
N GLU A 191 16.59 -24.94 -5.26
CA GLU A 191 15.70 -25.60 -6.21
C GLU A 191 16.46 -26.37 -7.31
N GLU A 192 17.79 -26.24 -7.40
CA GLU A 192 18.64 -26.92 -8.40
C GLU A 192 18.10 -26.78 -9.84
N ARG A 193 17.70 -25.55 -10.20
CA ARG A 193 17.01 -25.28 -11.47
C ARG A 193 17.87 -25.66 -12.69
N GLN A 194 17.37 -26.60 -13.48
CA GLN A 194 17.92 -26.97 -14.77
C GLN A 194 17.24 -26.15 -15.86
N VAL A 195 17.95 -25.14 -16.37
CA VAL A 195 17.47 -24.31 -17.48
C VAL A 195 17.40 -25.15 -18.75
N LEU A 196 16.30 -25.00 -19.48
CA LEU A 196 16.06 -25.66 -20.75
C LEU A 196 16.21 -24.66 -21.90
N ASP A 197 16.73 -25.15 -23.02
CA ASP A 197 16.85 -24.35 -24.23
C ASP A 197 15.48 -24.11 -24.88
N GLY A 198 15.37 -22.95 -25.54
CA GLY A 198 14.18 -22.53 -26.28
C GLY A 198 13.38 -21.44 -25.57
N SER A 199 12.69 -20.65 -26.38
CA SER A 199 11.69 -19.68 -25.94
C SER A 199 10.30 -20.17 -26.35
N TYR A 200 9.35 -20.00 -25.45
CA TYR A 200 7.98 -20.47 -25.60
C TYR A 200 7.02 -19.31 -25.40
N GLU A 201 5.85 -19.42 -25.99
CA GLU A 201 4.77 -18.45 -25.84
C GLU A 201 3.58 -19.10 -25.14
N GLY A 202 2.83 -18.28 -24.41
CA GLY A 202 1.63 -18.74 -23.74
C GLY A 202 0.79 -17.59 -23.22
N GLU A 203 -0.22 -17.96 -22.45
CA GLU A 203 -1.22 -17.05 -21.90
C GLU A 203 -1.32 -17.23 -20.40
N VAL A 204 -1.35 -16.12 -19.67
CA VAL A 204 -1.53 -16.13 -18.23
C VAL A 204 -2.97 -16.51 -17.90
N VAL A 205 -3.19 -17.71 -17.39
CA VAL A 205 -4.55 -18.18 -17.08
C VAL A 205 -4.99 -17.88 -15.66
N ARG A 206 -4.03 -17.74 -14.74
CA ARG A 206 -4.32 -17.38 -13.36
C ARG A 206 -3.17 -16.60 -12.76
N ARG A 207 -3.51 -15.50 -12.11
CA ARG A 207 -2.54 -14.71 -11.35
C ARG A 207 -2.83 -14.77 -9.86
N ALA A 208 -1.79 -15.03 -9.08
CA ALA A 208 -1.77 -14.88 -7.63
C ALA A 208 -0.85 -13.70 -7.24
N LYS A 209 -0.78 -13.38 -5.94
CA LYS A 209 0.02 -12.25 -5.46
C LYS A 209 1.52 -12.38 -5.79
N THR A 210 2.06 -13.59 -5.73
CA THR A 210 3.51 -13.85 -5.82
C THR A 210 3.92 -14.75 -6.99
N TYR A 211 2.95 -15.23 -7.76
CA TYR A 211 3.16 -16.13 -8.89
C TYR A 211 2.01 -16.01 -9.89
N ALA A 212 2.22 -16.52 -11.09
CA ALA A 212 1.23 -16.72 -12.12
C ALA A 212 1.32 -18.15 -12.68
N TRP A 213 0.24 -18.58 -13.33
CA TRP A 213 0.18 -19.82 -14.10
C TRP A 213 -0.02 -19.45 -15.56
N ILE A 214 0.81 -20.01 -16.44
CA ILE A 214 0.81 -19.75 -17.87
C ILE A 214 0.41 -21.04 -18.61
N ARG A 215 -0.59 -20.97 -19.47
CA ARG A 215 -0.92 -22.02 -20.44
C ARG A 215 -0.06 -21.83 -21.69
N PRO A 216 0.84 -22.77 -22.04
CA PRO A 216 1.63 -22.68 -23.27
C PRO A 216 0.72 -22.78 -24.50
N PHE A 217 0.94 -21.97 -25.54
CA PHE A 217 0.14 -22.04 -26.77
C PHE A 217 0.39 -23.31 -27.58
N SER A 218 1.58 -23.90 -27.47
CA SER A 218 1.95 -25.12 -28.18
C SER A 218 2.57 -26.12 -27.21
N SER A 219 1.73 -26.78 -26.42
CA SER A 219 2.16 -27.84 -25.49
C SER A 219 2.87 -29.01 -26.20
N GLU A 220 2.58 -29.23 -27.48
CA GLU A 220 3.23 -30.23 -28.33
C GLU A 220 4.68 -29.89 -28.69
N LYS A 221 5.05 -28.60 -28.71
CA LYS A 221 6.43 -28.16 -28.97
C LYS A 221 7.32 -28.30 -27.74
N LEU A 222 6.75 -28.61 -26.58
CA LEU A 222 7.52 -28.88 -25.37
C LEU A 222 8.22 -30.23 -25.50
N PRO A 223 9.50 -30.33 -25.10
CA PRO A 223 10.18 -31.62 -25.07
C PRO A 223 9.38 -32.64 -24.23
N GLU A 224 9.36 -33.90 -24.67
CA GLU A 224 8.49 -34.92 -24.07
C GLU A 224 8.68 -35.08 -22.56
N HIS A 225 9.94 -35.06 -22.09
CA HIS A 225 10.27 -35.15 -20.68
C HIS A 225 9.71 -33.97 -19.86
N VAL A 226 9.68 -32.76 -20.44
CA VAL A 226 9.10 -31.56 -19.83
C VAL A 226 7.59 -31.69 -19.75
N ARG A 227 6.95 -32.14 -20.84
CA ARG A 227 5.50 -32.33 -20.89
C ARG A 227 5.02 -33.35 -19.84
N LEU A 228 5.73 -34.47 -19.69
CA LEU A 228 5.42 -35.48 -18.67
C LEU A 228 5.55 -34.90 -17.25
N LYS A 229 6.62 -34.13 -16.98
CA LYS A 229 6.81 -33.50 -15.66
C LYS A 229 5.79 -32.40 -15.38
N LEU A 230 5.44 -31.61 -16.39
CA LEU A 230 4.42 -30.57 -16.31
C LEU A 230 3.05 -31.17 -15.95
N LYS A 231 2.68 -32.27 -16.61
CA LYS A 231 1.47 -33.02 -16.31
C LYS A 231 1.45 -33.58 -14.90
N GLU A 232 2.54 -34.22 -14.46
CA GLU A 232 2.67 -34.74 -13.09
C GLU A 232 2.49 -33.62 -12.04
N MET A 233 3.12 -32.47 -12.27
CA MET A 233 3.01 -31.31 -11.39
C MET A 233 1.56 -30.81 -11.34
N CYS A 234 0.90 -30.62 -12.49
CA CYS A 234 -0.47 -30.14 -12.56
C CYS A 234 -1.46 -31.11 -11.90
N ASP A 235 -1.33 -32.42 -12.16
CA ASP A 235 -2.15 -33.45 -11.50
C ASP A 235 -1.97 -33.43 -9.98
N GLY A 236 -0.75 -33.22 -9.50
CA GLY A 236 -0.46 -33.05 -8.08
C GLY A 236 -1.17 -31.84 -7.47
N PHE A 237 -1.26 -30.72 -8.19
CA PHE A 237 -2.00 -29.53 -7.74
C PHE A 237 -3.52 -29.70 -7.86
N ARG A 238 -4.02 -30.39 -8.90
CA ARG A 238 -5.45 -30.73 -9.06
C ARG A 238 -5.93 -31.58 -7.88
N ARG A 239 -5.24 -32.68 -7.55
CA ARG A 239 -5.54 -33.53 -6.38
C ARG A 239 -5.52 -32.74 -5.07
N LYS A 240 -4.50 -31.89 -4.85
CA LYS A 240 -4.43 -31.02 -3.66
C LYS A 240 -5.60 -30.03 -3.57
N ALA A 241 -6.12 -29.56 -4.69
CA ALA A 241 -7.26 -28.65 -4.72
C ALA A 241 -8.57 -29.37 -4.36
N GLU A 242 -8.75 -30.61 -4.84
CA GLU A 242 -9.86 -31.50 -4.50
C GLU A 242 -9.85 -31.90 -3.01
N ASP A 243 -8.71 -32.38 -2.51
CA ASP A 243 -8.52 -32.81 -1.13
C ASP A 243 -8.63 -31.66 -0.11
N GLY A 244 -8.27 -30.44 -0.54
CA GLY A 244 -8.17 -29.27 0.32
C GLY A 244 -9.49 -28.79 0.91
N GLY A 245 -10.64 -29.39 0.55
CA GLY A 245 -11.97 -29.14 1.12
C GLY A 245 -12.51 -27.72 0.95
N ARG A 246 -11.76 -26.84 0.27
CA ARG A 246 -12.11 -25.43 0.05
C ARG A 246 -12.96 -25.20 -1.20
N GLY A 247 -13.27 -26.27 -1.95
CA GLY A 247 -14.18 -26.24 -3.11
C GLY A 247 -13.73 -25.34 -4.26
N LYS A 248 -12.45 -24.92 -4.30
CA LYS A 248 -11.91 -24.07 -5.36
C LYS A 248 -11.08 -24.93 -6.30
N PRO A 249 -11.48 -25.09 -7.57
CA PRO A 249 -10.73 -25.91 -8.51
C PRO A 249 -9.34 -25.33 -8.80
N PHE A 250 -8.41 -26.19 -9.19
CA PHE A 250 -7.08 -25.78 -9.64
C PHE A 250 -7.22 -24.84 -10.84
N CYS A 251 -6.50 -23.71 -10.81
CA CYS A 251 -6.56 -22.69 -11.85
C CYS A 251 -7.95 -22.25 -12.33
N GLY A 252 -9.00 -22.34 -11.49
CA GLY A 252 -10.36 -21.97 -11.90
C GLY A 252 -11.10 -23.07 -12.69
N GLY A 253 -10.60 -24.30 -12.70
CA GLY A 253 -11.19 -25.42 -13.44
C GLY A 253 -10.48 -25.76 -14.74
N ILE A 254 -9.32 -25.15 -15.00
CA ILE A 254 -8.56 -25.39 -16.22
C ILE A 254 -7.99 -26.81 -16.22
N GLU A 255 -8.34 -27.56 -17.26
CA GLU A 255 -7.88 -28.93 -17.48
C GLU A 255 -6.50 -28.98 -18.16
N ASP A 256 -6.10 -27.92 -18.88
CA ASP A 256 -4.80 -27.83 -19.52
C ASP A 256 -3.64 -27.84 -18.51
N ASP A 257 -2.49 -28.33 -18.95
CA ASP A 257 -1.25 -28.30 -18.17
C ASP A 257 -0.60 -26.92 -18.25
N VAL A 258 -0.28 -26.34 -17.09
CA VAL A 258 0.14 -24.94 -16.95
C VAL A 258 1.50 -24.82 -16.27
N VAL A 259 2.30 -23.87 -16.75
CA VAL A 259 3.64 -23.55 -16.27
C VAL A 259 3.56 -22.60 -15.08
N TYR A 260 4.29 -22.91 -14.00
CA TYR A 260 4.39 -22.04 -12.83
C TYR A 260 5.42 -20.93 -13.07
N VAL A 261 5.08 -19.68 -12.76
CA VAL A 261 6.02 -18.55 -12.86
C VAL A 261 5.98 -17.74 -11.57
N ALA A 262 7.13 -17.56 -10.91
CA ALA A 262 7.21 -16.67 -9.76
C ALA A 262 7.44 -15.22 -10.21
N ASN A 263 6.98 -14.23 -9.43
CA ASN A 263 7.20 -12.82 -9.78
C ASN A 263 8.70 -12.43 -9.99
N PRO A 264 9.68 -13.02 -9.27
CA PRO A 264 11.08 -12.68 -9.52
C PRO A 264 11.64 -13.30 -10.81
N ASP A 265 10.91 -14.22 -11.45
CA ASP A 265 11.27 -14.84 -12.72
C ASP A 265 10.80 -14.01 -13.94
N LEU A 266 10.20 -12.83 -13.70
CA LEU A 266 9.85 -11.87 -14.74
C LEU A 266 11.11 -11.11 -15.19
N SER A 267 11.30 -10.96 -16.50
CA SER A 267 12.47 -10.27 -17.08
C SER A 267 12.48 -8.78 -16.71
N THR A 268 11.33 -8.13 -16.89
CA THR A 268 11.11 -6.75 -16.49
C THR A 268 10.59 -6.75 -15.05
N LYS A 269 11.45 -6.34 -14.10
CA LYS A 269 11.07 -6.18 -12.69
C LYS A 269 9.82 -5.31 -12.58
N GLY A 270 8.97 -5.58 -11.59
CA GLY A 270 7.74 -4.82 -11.36
C GLY A 270 6.62 -5.05 -12.38
N THR A 271 6.86 -5.78 -13.48
CA THR A 271 5.78 -6.19 -14.40
C THR A 271 4.72 -6.96 -13.65
N ILE A 272 3.46 -6.64 -13.90
CA ILE A 272 2.33 -7.39 -13.38
C ILE A 272 1.64 -8.09 -14.53
N LEU A 273 1.70 -9.42 -14.50
CA LEU A 273 0.95 -10.25 -15.41
C LEU A 273 -0.55 -10.18 -15.07
N SER A 274 -1.37 -9.94 -16.08
CA SER A 274 -2.85 -10.02 -15.99
C SER A 274 -3.34 -11.33 -16.56
N VAL A 275 -4.50 -11.81 -16.12
CA VAL A 275 -5.13 -12.99 -16.75
C VAL A 275 -5.46 -12.65 -18.22
N GLY A 276 -5.28 -13.59 -19.14
CA GLY A 276 -5.40 -13.39 -20.58
C GLY A 276 -4.19 -12.77 -21.26
N MET A 277 -3.15 -12.38 -20.49
CA MET A 277 -1.97 -11.75 -21.05
C MET A 277 -1.11 -12.76 -21.82
N LYS A 278 -0.82 -12.43 -23.09
CA LYS A 278 0.15 -13.18 -23.88
C LYS A 278 1.56 -12.86 -23.40
N VAL A 279 2.37 -13.90 -23.22
CA VAL A 279 3.72 -13.80 -22.65
C VAL A 279 4.69 -14.69 -23.42
N SER A 280 5.94 -14.27 -23.50
CA SER A 280 7.04 -15.12 -23.93
C SER A 280 7.93 -15.45 -22.73
N PHE A 281 8.36 -16.70 -22.61
CA PHE A 281 9.10 -17.21 -21.46
C PHE A 281 10.04 -18.35 -21.86
N LYS A 282 11.06 -18.58 -21.04
CA LYS A 282 11.94 -19.76 -21.11
C LYS A 282 11.55 -20.74 -20.01
N LEU A 283 11.96 -21.99 -20.14
CA LEU A 283 11.59 -23.04 -19.20
C LEU A 283 12.76 -23.48 -18.33
N TYR A 284 12.46 -23.83 -17.09
CA TYR A 284 13.37 -24.56 -16.22
C TYR A 284 12.64 -25.75 -15.58
N MET A 285 13.40 -26.77 -15.21
CA MET A 285 12.92 -27.88 -14.39
C MET A 285 13.60 -27.84 -13.02
N ASP A 286 12.83 -28.15 -11.98
CA ASP A 286 13.34 -28.25 -10.61
C ASP A 286 12.78 -29.50 -9.91
N THR A 287 13.13 -29.65 -8.64
CA THR A 287 12.64 -30.77 -7.81
C THR A 287 11.12 -30.80 -7.62
N LYS A 288 10.42 -29.69 -7.86
CA LYS A 288 8.97 -29.53 -7.66
C LYS A 288 8.18 -29.68 -8.96
N GLY A 289 8.79 -29.42 -10.12
CA GLY A 289 8.14 -29.53 -11.42
C GLY A 289 8.78 -28.68 -12.51
N VAL A 290 7.93 -28.04 -13.32
CA VAL A 290 8.33 -27.22 -14.46
C VAL A 290 7.94 -25.77 -14.19
N GLY A 291 8.90 -24.86 -14.30
CA GLY A 291 8.69 -23.42 -14.13
C GLY A 291 9.10 -22.62 -15.35
N GLY A 292 8.57 -21.40 -15.44
CA GLY A 292 8.93 -20.42 -16.47
C GLY A 292 9.80 -19.31 -15.88
N TYR A 293 10.77 -18.84 -16.65
CA TYR A 293 11.63 -17.71 -16.31
C TYR A 293 11.91 -16.79 -17.50
N ASP A 294 12.50 -15.64 -17.23
CA ASP A 294 12.75 -14.59 -18.22
C ASP A 294 11.44 -14.17 -18.92
N VAL A 295 10.36 -14.08 -18.15
CA VAL A 295 9.02 -13.89 -18.69
C VAL A 295 8.83 -12.42 -19.08
N THR A 296 8.56 -12.20 -20.36
CA THR A 296 8.22 -10.91 -20.96
C THR A 296 6.74 -10.90 -21.34
N ALA A 297 6.05 -9.81 -21.03
CA ALA A 297 4.73 -9.56 -21.60
C ALA A 297 4.87 -9.27 -23.10
N SER A 298 3.93 -9.77 -23.90
CA SER A 298 3.88 -9.45 -25.33
C SER A 298 3.56 -7.97 -25.51
N GLU A 299 4.42 -7.24 -26.22
CA GLU A 299 4.20 -5.82 -26.56
C GLU A 299 2.87 -5.63 -27.32
N GLU A 300 2.52 -6.56 -28.21
CA GLU A 300 1.23 -6.53 -28.93
C GLU A 300 0.03 -6.57 -27.96
N HIS A 301 0.13 -7.37 -26.89
CA HIS A 301 -0.93 -7.44 -25.88
C HIS A 301 -0.98 -6.16 -25.03
N ILE A 302 0.18 -5.62 -24.65
CA ILE A 302 0.26 -4.32 -23.95
C ILE A 302 -0.36 -3.23 -24.82
N GLU A 303 0.00 -3.14 -26.09
CA GLU A 303 -0.54 -2.17 -27.04
C GLU A 303 -2.06 -2.33 -27.21
N LYS A 304 -2.57 -3.57 -27.32
CA LYS A 304 -4.02 -3.84 -27.37
C LYS A 304 -4.74 -3.37 -26.11
N MET A 305 -4.17 -3.62 -24.92
CA MET A 305 -4.73 -3.11 -23.66
C MET A 305 -4.74 -1.58 -23.62
N LEU A 306 -3.63 -0.94 -23.99
CA LEU A 306 -3.54 0.52 -24.03
C LEU A 306 -4.52 1.12 -25.05
N GLU A 307 -4.69 0.47 -26.19
CA GLU A 307 -5.65 0.89 -27.21
C GLU A 307 -7.10 0.73 -26.74
N ALA A 308 -7.43 -0.35 -26.02
CA ALA A 308 -8.75 -0.52 -25.41
C ALA A 308 -9.03 0.57 -24.36
N ILE A 309 -8.04 0.89 -23.52
CA ILE A 309 -8.10 2.00 -22.55
C ILE A 309 -8.36 3.33 -23.28
N ARG A 310 -7.62 3.62 -24.37
CA ARG A 310 -7.78 4.84 -25.17
C ARG A 310 -9.15 4.94 -25.83
N LYS A 311 -9.62 3.87 -26.46
CA LYS A 311 -10.96 3.84 -27.09
C LYS A 311 -12.07 4.14 -26.09
N ASN A 312 -11.94 3.71 -24.83
CA ASN A 312 -12.90 4.08 -23.78
C ASN A 312 -12.95 5.60 -23.57
N PHE A 313 -11.81 6.29 -23.55
CA PHE A 313 -11.75 7.76 -23.48
C PHE A 313 -12.28 8.47 -24.73
N GLU A 314 -12.32 7.79 -25.88
CA GLU A 314 -12.85 8.37 -27.11
C GLU A 314 -14.38 8.34 -27.19
N THR A 315 -15.04 7.44 -26.45
CA THR A 315 -16.50 7.38 -26.38
C THR A 315 -17.10 8.67 -25.81
N GLN A 316 -18.31 9.03 -26.23
CA GLN A 316 -18.99 10.22 -25.69
C GLN A 316 -19.17 10.13 -24.17
N GLU A 317 -19.48 8.95 -23.65
CA GLU A 317 -19.62 8.70 -22.22
C GLU A 317 -18.28 8.79 -21.48
N GLY A 318 -17.23 8.16 -22.01
CA GLY A 318 -15.88 8.23 -21.45
C GLY A 318 -15.35 9.67 -21.41
N ARG A 319 -15.57 10.46 -22.47
CA ARG A 319 -15.23 11.90 -22.49
C ARG A 319 -16.00 12.67 -21.43
N LYS A 320 -17.30 12.41 -21.29
CA LYS A 320 -18.15 13.03 -20.26
C LYS A 320 -17.71 12.66 -18.84
N LYS A 321 -17.17 11.45 -18.63
CA LYS A 321 -16.68 10.95 -17.34
C LYS A 321 -15.18 11.20 -17.10
N SER A 322 -14.49 11.87 -18.02
CA SER A 322 -13.05 12.16 -17.90
C SER A 322 -12.80 13.60 -17.48
N LEU A 323 -11.82 13.80 -16.59
CA LEU A 323 -11.40 15.14 -16.16
C LEU A 323 -10.75 15.86 -17.34
N GLN A 324 -11.45 16.87 -17.86
CA GLN A 324 -10.95 17.66 -18.96
C GLN A 324 -9.87 18.61 -18.45
N LEU A 325 -8.64 18.50 -18.98
CA LEU A 325 -7.51 19.32 -18.54
C LEU A 325 -7.78 20.84 -18.65
N ARG A 326 -8.66 21.27 -19.55
CA ARG A 326 -9.10 22.67 -19.63
C ARG A 326 -9.95 23.14 -18.44
N GLU A 327 -10.72 22.26 -17.82
CA GLU A 327 -11.49 22.60 -16.60
C GLU A 327 -10.56 22.83 -15.41
N VAL A 328 -9.40 22.19 -15.50
CA VAL A 328 -8.33 22.23 -14.53
C VAL A 328 -7.42 23.43 -14.72
N PHE A 329 -6.96 23.65 -15.96
CA PHE A 329 -5.94 24.63 -16.29
C PHE A 329 -6.50 25.94 -16.82
N GLY A 330 -7.75 25.96 -17.28
CA GLY A 330 -8.31 27.05 -18.08
C GLY A 330 -8.34 26.72 -19.57
N GLU A 331 -9.12 27.48 -20.32
CA GLU A 331 -9.18 27.45 -21.78
C GLU A 331 -8.16 28.44 -22.36
N GLY A 332 -6.89 28.04 -22.33
CA GLY A 332 -5.79 28.81 -22.91
C GLY A 332 -5.08 29.77 -21.96
N PRO A 333 -4.16 30.60 -22.48
CA PRO A 333 -3.20 31.37 -21.67
C PRO A 333 -3.86 32.47 -20.83
N ASP A 334 -4.88 33.13 -21.37
CA ASP A 334 -5.53 34.27 -20.69
C ASP A 334 -6.48 33.82 -19.58
N SER A 335 -6.96 32.58 -19.65
CA SER A 335 -7.81 31.95 -18.64
C SER A 335 -7.06 30.95 -17.77
N PHE A 336 -5.72 30.94 -17.84
CA PHE A 336 -4.92 30.02 -17.04
C PHE A 336 -5.15 30.25 -15.55
N LYS A 337 -5.55 29.18 -14.88
CA LYS A 337 -5.86 29.15 -13.44
C LYS A 337 -4.57 29.21 -12.61
N ASP A 338 -4.65 29.79 -11.42
CA ASP A 338 -3.57 29.71 -10.43
C ASP A 338 -3.53 28.27 -9.89
N VAL A 339 -2.67 27.45 -10.49
CA VAL A 339 -2.54 26.03 -10.15
C VAL A 339 -1.34 25.83 -9.23
N LEU A 340 -1.57 25.17 -8.10
CA LEU A 340 -0.52 24.66 -7.23
C LEU A 340 -0.35 23.15 -7.43
N TRP A 341 0.85 22.75 -7.78
CA TRP A 341 1.22 21.35 -7.93
C TRP A 341 1.95 20.84 -6.69
N VAL A 342 1.35 19.88 -6.00
CA VAL A 342 1.87 19.18 -4.83
C VAL A 342 2.11 17.72 -5.24
N GLY A 343 3.23 17.11 -4.85
CA GLY A 343 3.52 15.71 -5.20
C GLY A 343 5.02 15.43 -5.28
N GLU A 344 5.40 14.17 -5.53
CA GLU A 344 6.82 13.78 -5.49
C GLU A 344 7.67 14.38 -6.61
N CYS A 345 8.84 14.88 -6.18
CA CYS A 345 10.23 14.59 -6.56
C CYS A 345 10.66 14.26 -8.01
N THR A 346 9.78 13.98 -8.96
CA THR A 346 10.13 14.00 -10.38
C THR A 346 9.35 15.12 -11.00
N HIS A 347 9.95 16.30 -11.10
CA HIS A 347 9.37 17.46 -11.81
C HIS A 347 9.00 17.15 -13.26
N SER A 348 9.30 15.96 -13.77
CA SER A 348 8.83 15.45 -15.07
C SER A 348 7.32 15.60 -15.24
N PHE A 349 6.52 15.43 -14.17
CA PHE A 349 5.08 15.70 -14.26
C PHE A 349 4.77 17.17 -14.46
N SER A 350 5.35 18.04 -13.64
CA SER A 350 5.13 19.49 -13.70
C SER A 350 5.63 20.07 -15.01
N LEU A 351 6.74 19.54 -15.53
CA LEU A 351 7.21 19.85 -16.87
C LEU A 351 6.22 19.38 -17.93
N ALA A 352 5.71 18.15 -17.83
CA ALA A 352 4.70 17.66 -18.74
C ALA A 352 3.42 18.50 -18.70
N ALA A 353 2.96 18.88 -17.51
CA ALA A 353 1.82 19.76 -17.30
C ALA A 353 2.07 21.16 -17.88
N GLY A 354 3.25 21.72 -17.63
CA GLY A 354 3.67 23.00 -18.21
C GLY A 354 3.75 22.94 -19.73
N ARG A 355 4.23 21.84 -20.33
CA ARG A 355 4.24 21.66 -21.78
C ARG A 355 2.82 21.48 -22.34
N LEU A 356 1.97 20.69 -21.69
CA LEU A 356 0.57 20.49 -22.08
C LEU A 356 -0.24 21.79 -22.02
N ALA A 357 0.06 22.65 -21.06
CA ALA A 357 -0.51 23.98 -20.96
C ALA A 357 0.02 24.95 -22.04
N GLY A 358 0.98 24.53 -22.87
CA GLY A 358 1.65 25.36 -23.87
C GLY A 358 2.65 26.35 -23.26
N VAL A 359 2.97 26.19 -21.98
CA VAL A 359 3.75 27.14 -21.17
C VAL A 359 5.25 26.85 -21.24
N ILE A 360 5.63 25.59 -21.42
CA ILE A 360 7.02 25.16 -21.62
C ILE A 360 7.14 24.65 -23.07
N PRO A 361 7.99 25.26 -23.90
CA PRO A 361 8.14 24.80 -25.28
C PRO A 361 8.74 23.40 -25.33
N PHE A 362 8.41 22.65 -26.38
CA PHE A 362 9.15 21.46 -26.73
C PHE A 362 10.57 21.82 -27.18
N ALA A 363 11.50 20.88 -27.05
CA ALA A 363 12.88 21.07 -27.50
C ALA A 363 12.97 21.48 -28.98
N ASP A 364 11.97 21.10 -29.79
CA ASP A 364 11.93 21.31 -31.24
C ASP A 364 10.94 22.40 -31.71
N GLU A 365 10.21 23.06 -30.80
CA GLU A 365 9.23 24.09 -31.17
C GLU A 365 9.69 25.50 -30.79
N ALA A 366 9.57 26.44 -31.73
CA ALA A 366 9.86 27.85 -31.50
C ALA A 366 8.99 28.37 -30.34
N SER A 367 9.66 28.88 -29.30
CA SER A 367 9.05 29.35 -28.07
C SER A 367 7.82 30.23 -28.33
N HIS A 368 6.65 29.81 -27.86
CA HIS A 368 5.54 30.74 -27.70
C HIS A 368 5.77 31.64 -26.48
N PRO A 369 5.49 32.96 -26.57
CA PRO A 369 5.81 33.94 -25.54
C PRO A 369 4.73 33.98 -24.44
N TYR A 370 4.50 32.87 -23.75
CA TYR A 370 3.59 32.84 -22.61
C TYR A 370 4.34 33.09 -21.30
N SER A 371 3.83 34.00 -20.48
CA SER A 371 4.40 34.34 -19.17
C SER A 371 3.81 33.44 -18.08
N LEU A 372 4.66 33.05 -17.16
CA LEU A 372 4.47 31.97 -16.19
C LEU A 372 4.08 32.45 -14.79
N ASN A 373 3.79 33.74 -14.65
CA ASN A 373 3.58 34.40 -13.37
C ASN A 373 2.42 33.80 -12.53
N LYS A 374 1.56 32.97 -13.12
CA LYS A 374 0.37 32.37 -12.48
C LYS A 374 0.54 30.94 -11.99
N ALA A 375 1.52 30.18 -12.50
CA ALA A 375 1.69 28.77 -12.10
C ALA A 375 2.66 28.65 -10.92
N CYS A 376 2.25 27.92 -9.86
CA CYS A 376 3.10 27.62 -8.71
C CYS A 376 3.40 26.13 -8.61
N TRP A 377 4.64 25.82 -8.25
CA TRP A 377 5.09 24.46 -8.13
C TRP A 377 5.79 24.22 -6.78
N CYS A 378 5.54 23.05 -6.18
CA CYS A 378 6.31 22.58 -5.06
C CYS A 378 6.58 21.07 -5.03
N SER A 379 7.76 20.69 -4.55
CA SER A 379 8.14 19.31 -4.24
C SER A 379 7.84 19.04 -2.78
N THR A 380 7.26 17.88 -2.50
CA THR A 380 6.88 17.55 -1.13
C THR A 380 8.06 17.15 -0.24
N GLU A 381 7.97 17.46 1.07
CA GLU A 381 8.89 17.01 2.14
C GLU A 381 9.05 15.49 2.26
N LEU A 382 8.21 14.72 1.57
CA LEU A 382 8.33 13.26 1.46
C LEU A 382 9.64 12.96 0.75
N ARG A 383 10.73 12.96 1.52
CA ARG A 383 12.06 12.58 1.09
C ARG A 383 11.95 11.19 0.49
N TRP A 384 11.86 11.18 -0.83
CA TRP A 384 12.14 10.03 -1.64
C TRP A 384 13.45 9.43 -1.12
N PRO A 385 13.52 8.10 -0.95
CA PRO A 385 14.56 7.49 -0.16
C PRO A 385 15.94 7.97 -0.63
N ARG A 386 16.72 8.54 0.30
CA ARG A 386 18.05 9.14 0.11
C ARG A 386 19.08 8.25 -0.59
N THR A 387 18.73 6.99 -0.84
CA THR A 387 19.57 5.94 -1.41
C THR A 387 19.35 5.70 -2.90
N LEU A 388 18.62 6.57 -3.61
CA LEU A 388 18.40 6.43 -5.06
C LEU A 388 19.47 7.10 -5.92
N GLU A 389 19.60 6.56 -7.13
CA GLU A 389 20.60 6.84 -8.16
C GLU A 389 20.79 8.34 -8.44
N LYS A 390 22.04 8.80 -8.47
CA LYS A 390 22.46 10.17 -8.85
C LYS A 390 21.73 10.72 -10.08
N LYS A 391 21.31 9.86 -11.00
CA LYS A 391 20.55 10.22 -12.20
C LYS A 391 19.23 10.95 -11.89
N LEU A 392 18.44 10.47 -10.94
CA LEU A 392 17.15 11.10 -10.58
C LEU A 392 17.34 12.47 -9.92
N GLU A 393 18.40 12.62 -9.11
CA GLU A 393 18.74 13.90 -8.51
C GLU A 393 19.20 14.91 -9.58
N LEU A 394 19.96 14.46 -10.59
CA LEU A 394 20.32 15.28 -11.74
C LEU A 394 19.09 15.72 -12.53
N ASP A 395 18.19 14.78 -12.87
CA ASP A 395 16.94 15.09 -13.56
C ASP A 395 16.09 16.10 -12.76
N LEU A 396 16.02 15.94 -11.43
CA LEU A 396 15.32 16.87 -10.54
C LEU A 396 15.88 18.29 -10.65
N VAL A 397 17.20 18.43 -10.49
CA VAL A 397 17.90 19.72 -10.55
C VAL A 397 17.75 20.38 -11.92
N GLU A 398 17.88 19.63 -13.01
CA GLU A 398 17.70 20.14 -14.38
C GLU A 398 16.28 20.64 -14.62
N ASN A 399 15.28 19.89 -14.15
CA ASN A 399 13.89 20.27 -14.31
C ASN A 399 13.53 21.52 -13.47
N ILE A 400 14.05 21.65 -12.24
CA ILE A 400 13.91 22.90 -11.45
C ILE A 400 14.52 24.08 -12.19
N LYS A 401 15.73 23.92 -12.71
CA LYS A 401 16.41 24.98 -13.47
C LYS A 401 15.56 25.41 -14.66
N LEU A 402 15.00 24.45 -15.40
CA LEU A 402 14.12 24.73 -16.54
C LEU A 402 12.85 25.48 -16.10
N LEU A 403 12.16 25.01 -15.06
CA LEU A 403 10.96 25.68 -14.53
C LEU A 403 11.27 27.11 -14.07
N ARG A 404 12.32 27.31 -13.27
CA ARG A 404 12.75 28.63 -12.79
C ARG A 404 13.21 29.55 -13.92
N SER A 405 13.86 29.02 -14.97
CA SER A 405 14.27 29.79 -16.15
C SER A 405 13.08 30.38 -16.91
N LYS A 406 11.90 29.85 -16.63
CA LYS A 406 10.65 30.30 -17.21
C LYS A 406 9.81 31.10 -16.23
N GLU A 407 10.32 31.48 -15.04
CA GLU A 407 9.57 32.24 -14.02
C GLU A 407 8.52 31.43 -13.23
N VAL A 408 8.53 30.09 -13.30
CA VAL A 408 7.72 29.25 -12.39
C VAL A 408 8.26 29.37 -10.98
N TRP A 409 7.41 29.70 -10.01
CA TRP A 409 7.81 29.61 -8.61
C TRP A 409 7.97 28.15 -8.19
N CYS A 410 9.13 27.81 -7.61
CA CYS A 410 9.50 26.45 -7.27
C CYS A 410 10.04 26.37 -5.84
N ALA A 411 9.35 25.63 -4.96
CA ALA A 411 9.79 25.34 -3.60
C ALA A 411 10.03 23.86 -3.36
N ASP A 412 11.08 23.55 -2.61
CA ASP A 412 11.36 22.21 -2.09
C ASP A 412 10.84 22.09 -0.66
N ASP A 413 10.73 20.86 -0.15
CA ASP A 413 10.29 20.58 1.23
C ASP A 413 8.91 21.19 1.58
N ILE A 414 7.91 21.03 0.70
CA ILE A 414 6.52 21.37 1.02
C ILE A 414 5.79 20.19 1.64
N ASN A 415 5.23 20.34 2.82
CA ASN A 415 4.51 19.24 3.45
C ASN A 415 3.04 19.30 3.05
N GLY A 416 2.56 18.36 2.23
CA GLY A 416 1.14 18.34 1.81
C GLY A 416 0.15 18.35 2.98
N VAL A 417 0.50 17.73 4.11
CA VAL A 417 -0.32 17.71 5.33
C VAL A 417 -0.31 19.05 6.09
N LYS A 418 0.72 19.86 5.87
CA LYS A 418 0.89 21.20 6.49
C LYS A 418 1.09 22.26 5.41
N LEU A 419 0.37 22.12 4.30
CA LEU A 419 0.57 22.84 3.06
C LEU A 419 0.66 24.35 3.31
N LYS A 420 -0.35 24.93 3.97
CA LYS A 420 -0.37 26.36 4.32
C LYS A 420 0.91 26.82 5.02
N GLN A 421 1.28 26.16 6.13
CA GLN A 421 2.44 26.53 6.95
C GLN A 421 3.74 26.44 6.13
N THR A 422 3.86 25.40 5.30
CA THR A 422 5.05 25.22 4.48
C THR A 422 5.13 26.19 3.30
N LEU A 423 4.00 26.58 2.70
CA LEU A 423 3.95 27.62 1.67
C LEU A 423 4.32 29.00 2.23
N GLU A 424 3.82 29.34 3.43
CA GLU A 424 4.20 30.57 4.14
C GLU A 424 5.71 30.60 4.44
N LYS A 425 6.25 29.49 4.95
CA LYS A 425 7.70 29.34 5.20
C LYS A 425 8.52 29.47 3.91
N ALA A 426 8.03 28.90 2.81
CA ALA A 426 8.66 28.98 1.50
C ALA A 426 8.46 30.34 0.80
N LYS A 427 7.72 31.27 1.41
CA LYS A 427 7.39 32.59 0.87
C LYS A 427 6.75 32.47 -0.52
N SER A 428 5.71 31.65 -0.62
CA SER A 428 4.94 31.53 -1.85
C SER A 428 4.43 32.91 -2.31
N PRO A 429 4.54 33.26 -3.61
CA PRO A 429 4.08 34.55 -4.11
C PRO A 429 2.55 34.65 -4.17
N HIS A 430 1.85 33.54 -4.01
CA HIS A 430 0.39 33.46 -4.01
C HIS A 430 -0.13 33.05 -2.63
N SER A 431 -1.19 33.71 -2.19
CA SER A 431 -1.90 33.39 -0.94
C SER A 431 -3.04 32.38 -1.13
N SER A 432 -3.52 32.21 -2.37
CA SER A 432 -4.64 31.33 -2.71
C SER A 432 -4.55 30.82 -4.15
N PHE A 433 -5.08 29.62 -4.41
CA PHE A 433 -5.01 28.94 -5.70
C PHE A 433 -6.40 28.52 -6.21
N ASP A 434 -6.64 28.61 -7.52
CA ASP A 434 -7.86 28.10 -8.17
C ASP A 434 -7.91 26.58 -8.16
N THR A 435 -6.74 25.93 -8.28
CA THR A 435 -6.68 24.47 -8.27
C THR A 435 -5.42 23.98 -7.58
N ILE A 436 -5.56 23.00 -6.68
CA ILE A 436 -4.44 22.37 -5.99
C ILE A 436 -4.42 20.90 -6.36
N PHE A 437 -3.39 20.48 -7.08
CA PHE A 437 -3.17 19.08 -7.41
C PHE A 437 -2.30 18.41 -6.40
N TRP A 438 -2.68 17.19 -6.03
CA TRP A 438 -1.79 16.24 -5.43
C TRP A 438 -1.72 14.95 -6.25
N MET A 439 -0.58 14.72 -6.88
CA MET A 439 -0.26 13.39 -7.39
C MET A 439 0.42 12.60 -6.29
N MET A 440 -0.15 11.45 -5.94
CA MET A 440 0.39 10.61 -4.88
C MET A 440 1.04 9.35 -5.46
N PRO A 441 2.38 9.29 -5.57
CA PRO A 441 3.03 8.15 -6.19
C PRO A 441 3.46 7.09 -5.16
N TYR A 442 3.51 7.39 -3.85
CA TYR A 442 4.04 6.43 -2.88
C TYR A 442 3.60 6.64 -1.43
N VAL A 443 3.71 5.55 -0.65
CA VAL A 443 3.58 5.51 0.80
C VAL A 443 4.98 5.51 1.40
N PRO A 444 5.40 6.52 2.17
CA PRO A 444 6.77 6.64 2.65
C PRO A 444 7.26 5.38 3.39
N ASP A 445 8.57 5.13 3.27
CA ASP A 445 9.22 3.96 3.85
C ASP A 445 9.17 3.99 5.39
N ARG A 446 8.23 3.22 5.96
CA ARG A 446 8.22 2.49 7.25
C ARG A 446 8.67 3.15 8.57
N GLN A 447 9.16 4.39 8.61
CA GLN A 447 9.65 4.99 9.85
C GLN A 447 8.54 5.51 10.77
N TRP A 448 7.32 5.68 10.25
CA TRP A 448 6.15 6.02 11.05
C TRP A 448 5.31 4.77 11.33
N ARG A 449 4.79 4.68 12.56
CA ARG A 449 3.99 3.57 13.09
C ARG A 449 2.96 3.10 12.05
N PRO A 450 2.72 1.79 11.88
CA PRO A 450 1.72 1.36 10.93
C PRO A 450 0.34 1.67 11.51
N PRO A 451 -0.52 2.48 10.87
CA PRO A 451 -1.94 2.24 10.97
C PRO A 451 -2.23 0.78 10.59
N ALA A 452 -3.37 0.23 11.04
CA ALA A 452 -3.68 -1.19 10.88
C ALA A 452 -3.67 -1.65 9.41
N SER A 453 -3.78 -0.71 8.46
CA SER A 453 -3.54 -0.92 7.03
C SER A 453 -2.93 0.33 6.36
N ILE A 454 -2.22 0.13 5.24
CA ILE A 454 -1.74 1.21 4.37
C ILE A 454 -2.91 2.11 3.94
N SER A 455 -4.06 1.51 3.61
CA SER A 455 -5.26 2.24 3.17
C SER A 455 -5.72 3.27 4.19
N GLN A 456 -5.73 2.95 5.48
CA GLN A 456 -6.06 3.90 6.54
C GLN A 456 -5.05 5.04 6.66
N MET A 457 -3.76 4.75 6.46
CA MET A 457 -2.71 5.78 6.43
C MET A 457 -2.97 6.78 5.31
N MET A 458 -3.23 6.27 4.12
CA MET A 458 -3.39 7.10 2.93
C MET A 458 -4.67 7.91 3.01
N TYR A 459 -5.75 7.31 3.51
CA TYR A 459 -6.98 8.02 3.83
C TYR A 459 -6.72 9.21 4.78
N TYR A 460 -5.98 8.97 5.88
CA TYR A 460 -5.61 10.04 6.82
C TYR A 460 -4.76 11.13 6.17
N TYR A 461 -3.77 10.74 5.35
CA TYR A 461 -2.91 11.69 4.65
C TYR A 461 -3.69 12.56 3.66
N ILE A 462 -4.60 11.95 2.91
CA ILE A 462 -5.50 12.65 1.98
C ILE A 462 -6.38 13.61 2.77
N GLN A 463 -7.02 13.16 3.85
CA GLN A 463 -7.86 14.04 4.66
C GLN A 463 -7.09 15.23 5.20
N ALA A 464 -5.90 15.00 5.78
CA ALA A 464 -5.09 16.07 6.35
C ALA A 464 -4.52 17.02 5.28
N PHE A 465 -4.21 16.51 4.08
CA PHE A 465 -3.91 17.36 2.92
C PHE A 465 -5.10 18.22 2.53
N LEU A 466 -6.30 17.63 2.39
CA LEU A 466 -7.50 18.36 1.99
C LEU A 466 -7.83 19.48 2.98
N GLU A 467 -7.75 19.19 4.29
CA GLU A 467 -7.90 20.19 5.35
C GLU A 467 -6.87 21.32 5.24
N SER A 468 -5.60 20.99 4.98
CA SER A 468 -4.54 22.00 4.86
C SER A 468 -4.64 22.82 3.56
N ALA A 469 -4.95 22.17 2.45
CA ALA A 469 -5.03 22.76 1.13
C ALA A 469 -6.26 23.66 0.98
N ALA A 470 -7.37 23.32 1.64
CA ALA A 470 -8.55 24.15 1.69
C ALA A 470 -8.29 25.57 2.25
N HIS A 471 -7.29 25.76 3.13
CA HIS A 471 -6.91 27.09 3.63
C HIS A 471 -6.25 27.99 2.58
N VAL A 472 -5.71 27.40 1.52
CA VAL A 472 -4.97 28.11 0.45
C VAL A 472 -5.65 27.89 -0.90
N CYS A 473 -6.87 27.33 -0.92
CA CYS A 473 -7.69 27.21 -2.11
C CYS A 473 -8.70 28.36 -2.14
N LYS A 474 -8.96 28.94 -3.32
CA LYS A 474 -10.00 29.96 -3.50
C LYS A 474 -11.38 29.35 -3.20
N GLU A 475 -12.35 30.21 -2.85
CA GLU A 475 -13.70 29.75 -2.48
C GLU A 475 -14.39 28.96 -3.60
N ASP A 476 -14.17 29.34 -4.86
CA ASP A 476 -14.64 28.65 -6.07
C ASP A 476 -13.61 27.66 -6.64
N GLY A 477 -12.53 27.43 -5.91
CA GLY A 477 -11.45 26.54 -6.32
C GLY A 477 -11.78 25.06 -6.15
N GLN A 478 -10.81 24.22 -6.51
CA GLN A 478 -10.91 22.77 -6.40
C GLN A 478 -9.60 22.13 -5.92
N LEU A 479 -9.75 21.06 -5.15
CA LEU A 479 -8.67 20.19 -4.71
C LEU A 479 -8.72 18.91 -5.54
N VAL A 480 -7.61 18.46 -6.10
CA VAL A 480 -7.57 17.28 -6.96
C VAL A 480 -6.50 16.32 -6.48
N VAL A 481 -6.89 15.07 -6.20
CA VAL A 481 -5.95 13.99 -5.85
C VAL A 481 -5.99 12.93 -6.94
N VAL A 482 -4.85 12.64 -7.56
CA VAL A 482 -4.76 11.62 -8.61
C VAL A 482 -4.21 10.32 -8.03
N VAL A 483 -4.97 9.23 -8.21
CA VAL A 483 -4.66 7.88 -7.72
C VAL A 483 -5.00 6.85 -8.79
N THR A 484 -4.57 5.61 -8.60
CA THR A 484 -5.12 4.48 -9.39
C THR A 484 -6.57 4.21 -8.98
N SER A 485 -7.38 3.72 -9.91
CA SER A 485 -8.78 3.35 -9.66
C SER A 485 -8.92 2.32 -8.53
N ALA A 486 -8.00 1.35 -8.47
CA ALA A 486 -7.91 0.38 -7.38
C ALA A 486 -7.62 1.01 -6.01
N GLN A 487 -6.78 2.05 -5.95
CA GLN A 487 -6.53 2.80 -4.72
C GLN A 487 -7.75 3.61 -4.31
N CYS A 488 -8.44 4.26 -5.26
CA CYS A 488 -9.68 4.99 -5.00
C CYS A 488 -10.71 4.10 -4.29
N LEU A 489 -10.93 2.89 -4.79
CA LEU A 489 -11.80 1.89 -4.16
C LEU A 489 -11.25 1.41 -2.81
N SER A 490 -9.98 0.97 -2.78
CA SER A 490 -9.40 0.38 -1.56
C SER A 490 -9.31 1.37 -0.39
N TRP A 491 -9.20 2.66 -0.68
CA TRP A 491 -9.09 3.73 0.31
C TRP A 491 -10.43 4.41 0.57
N ASN A 492 -11.50 3.97 -0.13
CA ASN A 492 -12.84 4.50 0.03
C ASN A 492 -12.93 6.01 -0.21
N LEU A 493 -12.24 6.52 -1.24
CA LEU A 493 -12.18 7.97 -1.49
C LEU A 493 -13.51 8.57 -1.94
N TYR A 494 -14.41 7.76 -2.49
CA TYR A 494 -15.80 8.11 -2.78
C TYR A 494 -16.59 8.62 -1.57
N ASN A 495 -16.19 8.16 -0.38
CA ASN A 495 -16.83 8.54 0.87
C ASN A 495 -15.92 9.47 1.71
N CYS A 496 -14.81 9.94 1.13
CA CYS A 496 -13.93 10.89 1.79
C CYS A 496 -14.56 12.29 1.71
N LYS A 497 -15.27 12.65 2.77
CA LYS A 497 -16.00 13.91 2.88
C LYS A 497 -15.38 14.78 3.97
N PRO A 498 -14.24 15.43 3.69
CA PRO A 498 -13.60 16.28 4.68
C PRO A 498 -14.51 17.45 5.04
N LYS A 499 -14.52 17.80 6.32
CA LYS A 499 -15.19 19.02 6.79
C LYS A 499 -14.26 20.20 6.62
N TRP A 500 -14.78 21.24 5.98
CA TRP A 500 -14.10 22.50 5.82
C TRP A 500 -15.00 23.62 6.32
N GLN A 501 -14.58 24.29 7.39
CA GLN A 501 -15.44 25.19 8.16
C GLN A 501 -16.72 24.43 8.60
N GLU A 502 -17.90 24.89 8.19
CA GLU A 502 -19.19 24.24 8.45
C GLU A 502 -19.71 23.43 7.25
N ARG A 503 -18.93 23.34 6.16
CA ARG A 503 -19.31 22.65 4.93
C ARG A 503 -18.64 21.28 4.85
N GLU A 504 -19.32 20.36 4.19
CA GLU A 504 -18.80 19.04 3.86
C GLU A 504 -18.48 19.00 2.36
N LEU A 505 -17.21 18.81 2.02
CA LEU A 505 -16.78 18.74 0.61
C LEU A 505 -17.15 17.37 0.05
N GLN A 506 -17.90 17.35 -1.06
CA GLN A 506 -18.26 16.09 -1.72
C GLN A 506 -17.19 15.72 -2.77
N PRO A 507 -16.69 14.47 -2.78
CA PRO A 507 -15.77 14.00 -3.81
C PRO A 507 -16.52 13.76 -5.13
N GLU A 508 -15.94 14.23 -6.22
CA GLU A 508 -16.30 13.88 -7.60
C GLU A 508 -15.15 13.06 -8.19
N VAL A 509 -15.43 11.85 -8.69
CA VAL A 509 -14.38 10.99 -9.27
C VAL A 509 -14.45 11.06 -10.79
N TRP A 510 -13.30 11.21 -11.43
CA TRP A 510 -13.18 11.38 -12.88
C TRP A 510 -12.09 10.48 -13.45
N TRP A 511 -12.28 9.95 -14.65
CA TRP A 511 -11.20 9.28 -15.35
C TRP A 511 -10.11 10.28 -15.68
N PHE A 512 -8.86 9.95 -15.35
CA PHE A 512 -7.71 10.82 -15.60
C PHE A 512 -6.80 10.15 -16.62
N ASP A 513 -6.67 10.74 -17.82
CA ASP A 513 -5.77 10.23 -18.85
C ASP A 513 -4.35 10.77 -18.61
N VAL A 514 -3.42 9.87 -18.29
CA VAL A 514 -2.01 10.20 -18.06
C VAL A 514 -1.21 10.26 -19.36
N ALA A 515 -1.71 9.65 -20.45
CA ALA A 515 -0.97 9.52 -21.70
C ALA A 515 -0.54 10.88 -22.30
N PRO A 516 -1.34 11.96 -22.21
CA PRO A 516 -0.89 13.29 -22.58
C PRO A 516 0.36 13.69 -21.80
N PHE A 517 0.44 13.45 -20.49
CA PHE A 517 1.62 13.81 -19.70
C PHE A 517 2.83 12.95 -20.07
N GLU A 518 2.62 11.64 -20.29
CA GLU A 518 3.70 10.73 -20.71
C GLU A 518 4.33 11.14 -22.03
N LYS A 519 3.51 11.55 -23.01
CA LYS A 519 3.98 12.10 -24.29
C LYS A 519 4.87 13.33 -24.09
N HIS A 520 4.68 14.06 -23.00
CA HIS A 520 5.45 15.24 -22.64
C HIS A 520 6.55 14.95 -21.61
N GLY A 521 6.98 13.68 -21.49
CA GLY A 521 8.14 13.27 -20.69
C GLY A 521 7.84 12.95 -19.24
N TYR A 522 6.57 12.91 -18.82
CA TYR A 522 6.22 12.38 -17.52
C TYR A 522 6.46 10.87 -17.49
N GLN A 523 7.28 10.42 -16.54
CA GLN A 523 7.39 9.01 -16.22
C GLN A 523 6.50 8.76 -15.02
N SER A 524 5.29 8.28 -15.28
CA SER A 524 4.34 7.99 -14.23
C SER A 524 4.88 6.92 -13.29
N ARG A 525 4.61 7.08 -12.00
CA ARG A 525 5.07 6.17 -10.94
C ARG A 525 3.94 5.87 -9.95
N PHE A 526 2.70 5.80 -10.43
CA PHE A 526 1.57 5.39 -9.59
C PHE A 526 1.76 3.93 -9.17
N GLY A 527 2.02 3.66 -7.89
CA GLY A 527 2.16 2.28 -7.46
C GLY A 527 2.57 2.08 -6.01
N ASP A 528 2.86 0.82 -5.69
CA ASP A 528 3.61 0.49 -4.48
C ASP A 528 5.11 0.43 -4.82
N GLY A 529 5.96 0.21 -3.80
CA GLY A 529 7.42 0.24 -3.96
C GLY A 529 8.02 -0.82 -4.90
N ARG A 530 7.20 -1.55 -5.67
CA ARG A 530 7.65 -2.48 -6.72
C ARG A 530 8.10 -1.74 -7.98
N ASP A 531 7.51 -0.58 -8.29
CA ASP A 531 7.88 0.24 -9.46
C ASP A 531 9.17 1.03 -9.23
N ARG A 532 9.67 1.05 -7.98
CA ARG A 532 10.90 1.76 -7.58
C ARG A 532 12.16 1.32 -8.35
N TYR A 533 12.15 0.12 -8.93
CA TYR A 533 13.34 -0.52 -9.52
C TYR A 533 13.18 -0.84 -11.01
N VAL A 534 12.29 -0.13 -11.70
CA VAL A 534 11.95 -0.42 -13.10
C VAL A 534 12.16 0.83 -13.94
N ASP A 535 13.02 0.73 -14.95
CA ASP A 535 13.26 1.83 -15.90
C ASP A 535 12.03 2.13 -16.77
N HIS A 536 11.19 1.11 -16.98
CA HIS A 536 9.95 1.19 -17.75
C HIS A 536 8.81 0.58 -16.93
N PRO A 537 8.19 1.35 -16.01
CA PRO A 537 7.16 0.78 -15.16
C PRO A 537 5.91 0.54 -16.03
N VAL A 538 5.64 -0.72 -16.37
CA VAL A 538 4.46 -1.09 -17.18
C VAL A 538 3.18 -1.03 -16.33
N PHE A 539 3.31 -1.19 -15.02
CA PHE A 539 2.18 -1.35 -14.10
C PHE A 539 1.18 -0.18 -14.14
N HIS A 540 1.66 1.06 -14.06
CA HIS A 540 0.77 2.22 -14.07
C HIS A 540 0.16 2.51 -15.44
N ARG A 541 0.82 2.12 -16.54
CA ARG A 541 0.26 2.24 -17.89
C ARG A 541 -0.93 1.31 -18.10
N LEU A 542 -0.92 0.18 -17.40
CA LEU A 542 -1.99 -0.82 -17.42
C LEU A 542 -3.08 -0.57 -16.37
N CYS A 543 -2.87 0.36 -15.43
CA CYS A 543 -3.82 0.66 -14.37
C CYS A 543 -4.53 1.97 -14.65
N ASP A 544 -5.85 1.95 -14.74
CA ASP A 544 -6.62 3.17 -14.89
C ASP A 544 -6.38 4.12 -13.72
N THR A 545 -6.10 5.38 -14.05
CA THR A 545 -5.99 6.46 -13.08
C THR A 545 -7.27 7.26 -13.00
N VAL A 546 -7.59 7.71 -11.79
CA VAL A 546 -8.72 8.58 -11.52
C VAL A 546 -8.25 9.83 -10.79
N ALA A 547 -8.89 10.94 -11.08
CA ALA A 547 -8.79 12.17 -10.33
C ALA A 547 -10.00 12.26 -9.39
N VAL A 548 -9.74 12.35 -8.10
CA VAL A 548 -10.77 12.65 -7.10
C VAL A 548 -10.73 14.15 -6.84
N CYS A 549 -11.83 14.83 -7.14
CA CYS A 549 -11.96 16.28 -7.10
C CYS A 549 -12.90 16.69 -5.96
N TRP A 550 -12.51 17.68 -5.17
CA TRP A 550 -13.36 18.33 -4.17
C TRP A 550 -13.49 19.81 -4.52
N ARG A 551 -14.70 20.27 -4.83
CA ARG A 551 -14.97 21.68 -5.14
C ARG A 551 -15.32 22.46 -3.87
N MET A 552 -14.67 23.59 -3.65
CA MET A 552 -14.83 24.40 -2.44
C MET A 552 -16.24 25.03 -2.33
N ASN A 553 -16.87 25.30 -3.49
CA ASN A 553 -18.20 25.89 -3.62
C ASN A 553 -19.29 24.88 -4.01
N SER A 554 -19.13 23.57 -3.79
CA SER A 554 -20.27 22.66 -3.93
C SER A 554 -21.29 22.96 -2.82
N SER A 555 -22.18 23.92 -3.03
CA SER A 555 -23.40 23.99 -2.23
C SER A 555 -24.06 22.63 -2.39
N ALA A 556 -24.29 21.90 -1.30
CA ALA A 556 -25.19 20.77 -1.32
C ALA A 556 -26.48 21.29 -1.97
N SER A 557 -26.75 20.84 -3.19
CA SER A 557 -27.93 21.23 -3.95
C SER A 557 -29.11 21.15 -3.00
N ALA A 558 -29.90 22.23 -2.92
CA ALA A 558 -31.00 22.30 -1.98
C ALA A 558 -31.85 21.02 -2.12
N PRO A 559 -32.27 20.38 -1.01
CA PRO A 559 -33.02 19.14 -1.07
C PRO A 559 -34.32 19.37 -1.87
N GLY A 560 -34.35 18.95 -3.14
CA GLY A 560 -35.50 19.14 -4.03
C GLY A 560 -35.18 19.59 -5.47
N GLU A 561 -33.95 20.01 -5.81
CA GLU A 561 -33.56 20.11 -7.22
C GLU A 561 -33.29 18.71 -7.77
N ASP A 562 -33.96 18.36 -8.89
CA ASP A 562 -33.78 17.11 -9.62
C ASP A 562 -32.30 16.78 -9.69
N VAL A 563 -31.92 15.65 -9.08
CA VAL A 563 -30.55 15.18 -8.94
C VAL A 563 -29.88 15.26 -10.30
N ALA A 564 -29.10 16.32 -10.50
CA ALA A 564 -28.37 16.54 -11.72
C ALA A 564 -27.58 15.26 -12.01
N GLU A 565 -27.78 14.72 -13.22
CA GLU A 565 -27.11 13.56 -13.80
C GLU A 565 -25.75 13.33 -13.14
N VAL A 566 -25.59 12.20 -12.44
CA VAL A 566 -24.41 11.89 -11.61
C VAL A 566 -23.14 12.20 -12.41
N ARG A 567 -22.49 13.32 -12.07
CA ARG A 567 -21.30 13.81 -12.75
C ARG A 567 -20.10 13.02 -12.23
N GLY A 568 -19.64 12.04 -13.01
CA GLY A 568 -18.39 11.35 -12.76
C GLY A 568 -18.43 9.84 -12.93
N VAL A 569 -17.34 9.21 -12.51
CA VAL A 569 -17.08 7.77 -12.52
C VAL A 569 -17.61 7.15 -11.23
N THR A 570 -18.54 6.22 -11.35
CA THR A 570 -19.09 5.46 -10.22
C THR A 570 -18.18 4.29 -9.80
N GLU A 571 -18.45 3.69 -8.65
CA GLU A 571 -17.78 2.44 -8.23
C GLU A 571 -18.03 1.32 -9.25
N ASP A 572 -19.26 1.21 -9.76
CA ASP A 572 -19.63 0.23 -10.78
C ASP A 572 -18.86 0.47 -12.10
N ASP A 573 -18.68 1.72 -12.52
CA ASP A 573 -17.87 2.05 -13.70
C ASP A 573 -16.40 1.59 -13.53
N ILE A 574 -15.82 1.75 -12.33
CA ILE A 574 -14.46 1.25 -12.06
C ILE A 574 -14.42 -0.27 -12.13
N MET A 575 -15.41 -0.94 -11.55
CA MET A 575 -15.47 -2.40 -11.51
C MET A 575 -15.72 -3.00 -12.90
N GLU A 576 -16.58 -2.38 -13.70
CA GLU A 576 -16.81 -2.75 -15.09
C GLU A 576 -15.54 -2.57 -15.92
N ARG A 577 -14.86 -1.43 -15.79
CA ARG A 577 -13.63 -1.18 -16.55
C ARG A 577 -12.50 -2.13 -16.15
N LYS A 578 -12.38 -2.43 -14.86
CA LYS A 578 -11.47 -3.48 -14.37
C LYS A 578 -11.81 -4.83 -14.99
N LYS A 579 -13.09 -5.18 -15.11
CA LYS A 579 -13.54 -6.41 -15.78
C LYS A 579 -13.17 -6.40 -17.26
N LEU A 580 -13.39 -5.28 -17.97
CA LEU A 580 -12.95 -5.14 -19.37
C LEU A 580 -11.45 -5.40 -19.54
N LEU A 581 -10.61 -4.89 -18.63
CA LEU A 581 -9.17 -5.17 -18.66
C LEU A 581 -8.84 -6.64 -18.43
N GLU A 582 -9.61 -7.34 -17.59
CA GLU A 582 -9.49 -8.79 -17.40
C GLU A 582 -10.01 -9.57 -18.63
N ASP A 583 -10.88 -8.97 -19.44
CA ASP A 583 -11.50 -9.57 -20.63
C ASP A 583 -10.73 -9.29 -21.94
N VAL A 584 -9.94 -8.22 -22.05
CA VAL A 584 -9.12 -7.88 -23.25
C VAL A 584 -8.15 -9.00 -23.66
N GLY A 585 -7.84 -9.93 -22.75
CA GLY A 585 -7.04 -11.12 -23.06
C GLY A 585 -7.82 -12.39 -23.41
N LYS A 586 -9.15 -12.39 -23.28
CA LYS A 586 -9.98 -13.55 -23.66
C LYS A 586 -10.24 -13.51 -25.16
N ASP A 587 -10.03 -14.62 -25.84
CA ASP A 587 -10.36 -14.73 -27.25
C ASP A 587 -11.90 -14.71 -27.40
N PRO A 588 -12.49 -13.73 -28.12
CA PRO A 588 -13.94 -13.68 -28.33
C PRO A 588 -14.49 -14.94 -29.04
N SER A 589 -13.63 -15.77 -29.65
CA SER A 589 -14.06 -17.06 -30.18
C SER A 589 -14.55 -18.04 -29.11
N GLU A 590 -14.01 -17.98 -27.88
CA GLU A 590 -14.36 -18.93 -26.81
C GLU A 590 -15.74 -18.65 -26.20
N GLU A 591 -16.18 -17.39 -26.15
CA GLU A 591 -17.52 -17.02 -25.68
C GLU A 591 -18.63 -17.42 -26.67
N ASN A 592 -18.35 -17.37 -27.97
CA ASN A 592 -19.31 -17.76 -29.00
C ASN A 592 -19.57 -19.27 -29.02
N THR A 593 -18.58 -20.11 -28.68
CA THR A 593 -18.78 -21.56 -28.54
C THR A 593 -19.66 -21.90 -27.33
N ALA A 594 -19.50 -21.18 -26.21
CA ALA A 594 -20.32 -21.39 -25.02
C ALA A 594 -21.78 -20.93 -25.23
N ALA A 595 -22.00 -19.83 -25.97
CA ALA A 595 -23.35 -19.37 -26.33
C ALA A 595 -24.03 -20.35 -27.32
N ALA A 596 -23.29 -20.87 -28.30
CA ALA A 596 -23.82 -21.84 -29.26
C ALA A 596 -24.19 -23.20 -28.64
N GLU A 597 -23.48 -23.65 -27.59
CA GLU A 597 -23.84 -24.87 -26.85
C GLU A 597 -25.08 -24.70 -25.96
N VAL A 598 -25.42 -23.47 -25.56
CA VAL A 598 -26.64 -23.17 -24.79
C VAL A 598 -27.86 -23.03 -25.69
N GLU A 599 -27.71 -22.53 -26.92
CA GLU A 599 -28.79 -22.53 -27.92
C GLU A 599 -29.01 -23.90 -28.60
N GLY A 600 -28.06 -24.82 -28.46
CA GLY A 600 -28.14 -26.20 -28.99
C GLY A 600 -28.71 -27.26 -28.05
N LYS A 601 -29.22 -26.87 -26.87
CA LYS A 601 -29.91 -27.73 -25.88
C LYS A 601 -31.31 -27.21 -25.62
#